data_AF-A0A964PGJ5-F1
#
_entry.id   AF-A0A964PGJ5-F1
#
_cell.length_a   1.000
_cell.length_b   1.000
_cell.length_c   1.000
_cell.angle_alpha   90.00
_cell.angle_beta   90.00
_cell.angle_gamma   90.00
#
_symmetry.space_group_name_H-M   'P 1'
#
loop_
_entity.id
_entity.type
_entity.pdbx_description
1 polymer ?
#
loop_
_entity_poly.entity_id
_entity_poly.type
_entity_poly.pdbx_seq_one_letter_code
_entity_poly.pdbx_strand_id
1 'polypeptide(L)'
;MSCPKTEHLLQEYLADDLTAVARDEIEKHLLDCAGCHSELETLLMTQASLRGWQEQRVPHWNRSLNLFQHEQRSAANARVWSAWQWLPTAASCAMLAILLLNVSVLNDEQGFSISIGGRSEAKAGLDAAISALQTQQRAELQELVTRVEDRLDSNSVSLLRAVMEQTQQTTAENFEQLYAYFEQQRLLDLQDMRVGYEELVNSDYETIRSLQQLATFVSYEGNVR
;
A
#
# COMPACT_ATOMS: atom_id res chain seq x y z
N MET A 1 2.87 70.78 -57.61
CA MET A 1 1.92 69.65 -57.47
C MET A 1 1.80 69.28 -55.99
N SER A 2 0.64 68.81 -55.53
CA SER A 2 0.47 68.33 -54.15
C SER A 2 1.03 66.90 -54.01
N CYS A 3 1.83 66.67 -52.97
CA CYS A 3 2.51 65.40 -52.65
C CYS A 3 1.68 64.10 -52.73
N PRO A 4 0.36 64.04 -52.45
CA PRO A 4 -0.37 62.77 -52.58
C PRO A 4 -0.66 62.37 -54.04
N LYS A 5 -0.70 63.33 -54.97
CA LYS A 5 -0.97 63.03 -56.39
C LYS A 5 0.25 62.41 -57.08
N THR A 6 1.44 62.68 -56.55
CA THR A 6 2.70 62.21 -57.12
C THR A 6 2.97 60.74 -56.83
N GLU A 7 2.42 60.18 -55.75
CA GLU A 7 2.56 58.74 -55.43
C GLU A 7 1.99 57.85 -56.55
N HIS A 8 0.78 58.15 -57.05
CA HIS A 8 0.15 57.39 -58.14
C HIS A 8 0.91 57.53 -59.46
N LEU A 9 1.34 58.73 -59.79
CA LEU A 9 2.06 58.99 -61.04
C LEU A 9 3.49 58.43 -61.02
N LEU A 10 4.08 58.21 -59.84
CA LEU A 10 5.42 57.67 -59.69
C LEU A 10 5.48 56.18 -60.05
N GLN A 11 4.40 55.43 -59.80
CA GLN A 11 4.27 54.03 -60.27
C GLN A 11 4.21 53.95 -61.80
N GLU A 12 3.43 54.83 -62.42
CA GLU A 12 3.33 54.92 -63.89
C GLU A 12 4.66 55.40 -64.51
N TYR A 13 5.39 56.29 -63.83
CA TYR A 13 6.74 56.70 -64.22
C TYR A 13 7.74 55.53 -64.20
N LEU A 14 7.69 54.67 -63.18
CA LEU A 14 8.54 53.47 -63.09
C LEU A 14 8.22 52.41 -64.17
N ALA A 15 6.98 52.39 -64.66
CA ALA A 15 6.53 51.54 -65.76
C ALA A 15 6.85 52.13 -67.15
N ASP A 16 7.36 53.36 -67.23
CA ASP A 16 7.64 54.13 -68.46
C ASP A 16 6.37 54.38 -69.34
N ASP A 17 5.18 54.31 -68.73
CA ASP A 17 3.87 54.45 -69.38
C ASP A 17 3.32 55.90 -69.36
N LEU A 18 4.16 56.87 -68.99
CA LEU A 18 3.75 58.27 -68.80
C LEU A 18 3.83 59.11 -70.08
N THR A 19 2.86 60.00 -70.28
CA THR A 19 2.94 61.02 -71.35
C THR A 19 4.09 62.01 -71.10
N ALA A 20 4.76 62.49 -72.17
CA ALA A 20 5.93 63.37 -72.07
C ALA A 20 5.69 64.65 -71.24
N VAL A 21 4.49 65.22 -71.30
CA VAL A 21 4.12 66.42 -70.53
C VAL A 21 4.04 66.12 -69.03
N ALA A 22 3.43 64.99 -68.64
CA ALA A 22 3.33 64.58 -67.24
C ALA A 22 4.70 64.21 -66.64
N ARG A 23 5.61 63.69 -67.48
CA ARG A 23 6.98 63.37 -67.09
C ARG A 23 7.76 64.63 -66.70
N ASP A 24 7.73 65.67 -67.53
CA ASP A 24 8.39 66.95 -67.25
C ASP A 24 7.86 67.62 -65.97
N GLU A 25 6.56 67.48 -65.68
CA GLU A 25 5.95 68.02 -64.46
C GLU A 25 6.41 67.28 -63.19
N ILE A 26 6.59 65.96 -63.27
CA ILE A 26 7.09 65.15 -62.16
C ILE A 26 8.58 65.37 -61.95
N GLU A 27 9.38 65.44 -63.01
CA GLU A 27 10.83 65.71 -62.90
C GLU A 27 11.09 67.04 -62.21
N LYS A 28 10.32 68.09 -62.52
CA LYS A 28 10.35 69.37 -61.78
C LYS A 28 9.98 69.19 -60.31
N HIS A 29 8.96 68.41 -60.01
CA HIS A 29 8.54 68.19 -58.62
C HIS A 29 9.56 67.38 -57.81
N LEU A 30 10.22 66.40 -58.42
CA LEU A 30 11.27 65.61 -57.79
C LEU A 30 12.51 66.45 -57.44
N LEU A 31 12.80 67.50 -58.21
CA LEU A 31 13.88 68.45 -57.89
C LEU A 31 13.52 69.35 -56.69
N ASP A 32 12.25 69.72 -56.55
CA ASP A 32 11.79 70.62 -55.50
C ASP A 32 11.43 69.90 -54.17
N CYS A 33 11.08 68.62 -54.21
CA CYS A 33 10.59 67.85 -53.06
C CYS A 33 11.53 66.69 -52.70
N ALA A 34 12.32 66.88 -51.63
CA ALA A 34 13.24 65.85 -51.13
C ALA A 34 12.54 64.55 -50.68
N GLY A 35 11.29 64.63 -50.20
CA GLY A 35 10.50 63.47 -49.78
C GLY A 35 10.20 62.53 -50.94
N CYS A 36 9.60 63.05 -52.03
CA CYS A 36 9.28 62.26 -53.21
C CYS A 36 10.54 61.73 -53.92
N HIS A 37 11.65 62.47 -53.88
CA HIS A 37 12.92 61.97 -54.39
C HIS A 37 13.42 60.74 -53.62
N SER A 38 13.37 60.79 -52.28
CA SER A 38 13.77 59.64 -51.45
C SER A 38 12.88 58.42 -51.67
N GLU A 39 11.57 58.60 -51.85
CA GLU A 39 10.65 57.52 -52.17
C GLU A 39 11.01 56.87 -53.52
N LEU A 40 11.32 57.68 -54.54
CA LEU A 40 11.76 57.18 -55.84
C LEU A 40 13.07 56.36 -55.73
N GLU A 41 14.05 56.84 -54.97
CA GLU A 41 15.29 56.10 -54.74
C GLU A 41 15.03 54.74 -54.07
N THR A 42 14.13 54.68 -53.08
CA THR A 42 13.79 53.39 -52.44
C THR A 42 13.14 52.42 -53.41
N LEU A 43 12.29 52.91 -54.32
CA LEU A 43 11.63 52.07 -55.32
C LEU A 43 12.63 51.57 -56.36
N LEU A 44 13.58 52.40 -56.80
CA LEU A 44 14.66 51.95 -57.69
C LEU A 44 15.55 50.88 -57.03
N MET A 45 15.87 51.03 -55.74
CA MET A 45 16.66 50.04 -55.00
C MET A 45 15.93 48.69 -54.87
N THR A 46 14.64 48.71 -54.57
CA THR A 46 13.83 47.47 -54.53
C THR A 46 13.71 46.83 -55.90
N GLN A 47 13.51 47.60 -56.97
CA GLN A 47 13.49 47.08 -58.33
C GLN A 47 14.83 46.44 -58.72
N ALA A 48 15.95 47.06 -58.36
CA ALA A 48 17.28 46.49 -58.58
C ALA A 48 17.47 45.16 -57.81
N SER A 49 17.02 45.10 -56.55
CA SER A 49 17.07 43.87 -55.75
C SER A 49 16.20 42.76 -56.34
N LEU A 50 15.01 43.09 -56.84
CA LEU A 50 14.09 42.12 -57.46
C LEU A 50 14.63 41.60 -58.79
N ARG A 51 15.26 42.46 -59.62
CA ARG A 51 15.94 42.02 -60.86
C ARG A 51 17.12 41.09 -60.58
N GLY A 52 17.74 41.21 -59.41
CA GLY A 52 18.84 40.34 -58.96
C GLY A 52 18.38 38.98 -58.41
N TRP A 53 17.09 38.78 -58.16
CA TRP A 53 16.57 37.49 -57.69
C TRP A 53 16.60 36.46 -58.82
N GLN A 54 17.45 35.45 -58.65
CA GLN A 54 17.50 34.31 -59.56
C GLN A 54 16.43 33.28 -59.18
N GLU A 55 15.79 32.66 -60.17
CA GLU A 55 14.91 31.51 -59.95
C GLU A 55 15.71 30.34 -59.36
N GLN A 56 15.59 30.16 -58.04
CA GLN A 56 16.12 28.99 -57.37
C GLN A 56 15.17 27.82 -57.63
N ARG A 57 15.68 26.73 -58.23
CA ARG A 57 14.90 25.50 -58.36
C ARG A 57 14.48 25.00 -56.98
N VAL A 58 13.17 24.87 -56.79
CA VAL A 58 12.58 24.30 -55.57
C VAL A 58 13.20 22.91 -55.34
N PRO A 59 13.70 22.59 -54.14
CA PRO A 59 14.21 21.27 -53.84
C PRO A 59 13.10 20.25 -54.11
N HIS A 60 13.39 19.21 -54.89
CA HIS A 60 12.44 18.12 -55.08
C HIS A 60 12.19 17.44 -53.72
N TRP A 61 11.09 17.74 -53.04
CA TRP A 61 10.71 16.99 -51.86
C TRP A 61 10.10 15.66 -52.30
N ASN A 62 10.93 14.77 -52.85
CA ASN A 62 10.54 13.39 -53.17
C ASN A 62 10.40 12.61 -51.86
N ARG A 63 9.25 12.75 -51.21
CA ARG A 63 8.89 12.07 -49.96
C ARG A 63 8.86 10.54 -50.11
N SER A 64 8.62 10.06 -51.32
CA SER A 64 8.52 8.64 -51.66
C SER A 64 9.86 7.90 -51.60
N LEU A 65 10.99 8.51 -51.97
CA LEU A 65 12.30 7.83 -51.99
C LEU A 65 12.88 7.57 -50.59
N ASN A 66 12.64 8.49 -49.65
CA ASN A 66 13.15 8.36 -48.28
C ASN A 66 12.40 7.31 -47.44
N LEU A 67 11.17 6.95 -47.83
CA LEU A 67 10.42 5.88 -47.16
C LEU A 67 10.97 4.49 -47.50
N PHE A 68 11.48 4.29 -48.73
CA PHE A 68 11.99 2.97 -49.18
C PHE A 68 13.50 2.79 -49.02
N GLN A 69 14.28 3.87 -48.86
CA GLN A 69 15.72 3.75 -48.62
C GLN A 69 16.06 3.09 -47.27
N HIS A 70 15.14 3.11 -46.30
CA HIS A 70 15.36 2.47 -45.01
C HIS A 70 15.30 0.93 -45.07
N GLU A 71 14.56 0.34 -46.02
CA GLU A 71 14.55 -1.11 -46.20
C GLU A 71 15.83 -1.63 -46.88
N GLN A 72 16.35 -0.88 -47.86
CA GLN A 72 17.42 -1.38 -48.73
C GLN A 72 18.85 -1.16 -48.21
N ARG A 73 19.07 -0.27 -47.23
CA ARG A 73 20.39 -0.12 -46.57
C ARG A 73 20.69 -1.21 -45.53
N SER A 74 19.75 -2.11 -45.26
CA SER A 74 19.93 -3.17 -44.27
C SER A 74 20.81 -4.34 -44.74
N ALA A 75 21.08 -4.51 -46.05
CA ALA A 75 21.77 -5.71 -46.55
C ALA A 75 23.21 -5.91 -46.03
N ALA A 76 23.96 -4.82 -45.77
CA ALA A 76 25.32 -4.93 -45.22
C ALA A 76 25.33 -5.15 -43.69
N ASN A 77 24.35 -4.60 -42.97
CA ASN A 77 24.18 -4.80 -41.51
C ASN A 77 23.33 -6.02 -41.16
N ALA A 78 22.69 -6.66 -42.14
CA ALA A 78 21.84 -7.83 -41.95
C ALA A 78 22.61 -9.03 -41.38
N ARG A 79 23.91 -9.17 -41.67
CA ARG A 79 24.73 -10.28 -41.15
C ARG A 79 25.03 -10.16 -39.65
N VAL A 80 25.24 -8.93 -39.16
CA VAL A 80 25.48 -8.67 -37.73
C VAL A 80 24.16 -8.74 -36.96
N TRP A 81 23.07 -8.25 -37.55
CA TRP A 81 21.75 -8.32 -36.95
C TRP A 81 21.17 -9.75 -36.96
N SER A 82 21.46 -10.55 -38.00
CA SER A 82 21.11 -11.98 -38.01
C SER A 82 21.85 -12.73 -36.92
N ALA A 83 23.12 -12.41 -36.63
CA ALA A 83 23.86 -13.06 -35.54
C ALA A 83 23.25 -12.77 -34.16
N TRP A 84 22.71 -11.56 -33.96
CA TRP A 84 21.99 -11.20 -32.73
C TRP A 84 20.63 -11.90 -32.58
N GLN A 85 20.00 -12.33 -33.67
CA GLN A 85 18.76 -13.11 -33.60
C GLN A 85 18.98 -14.52 -33.04
N TRP A 86 20.20 -15.06 -33.11
CA TRP A 86 20.55 -16.37 -32.55
C TRP A 86 21.01 -16.32 -31.09
N LEU A 87 21.18 -15.13 -30.50
CA LEU A 87 21.52 -15.02 -29.06
C LEU A 87 20.50 -15.71 -28.15
N PRO A 88 19.18 -15.48 -28.27
CA PRO A 88 18.21 -16.15 -27.40
C PRO A 88 18.13 -17.66 -27.63
N THR A 89 18.29 -18.13 -28.88
CA THR A 89 18.26 -19.57 -29.20
C THR A 89 19.55 -20.28 -28.77
N ALA A 90 20.71 -19.62 -28.88
CA ALA A 90 21.96 -20.12 -28.35
C ALA A 90 21.94 -20.16 -26.81
N ALA A 91 21.36 -19.14 -26.16
CA ALA A 91 21.22 -19.11 -24.70
C ALA A 91 20.29 -20.22 -24.18
N SER A 92 19.15 -20.48 -24.84
CA SER A 92 18.27 -21.58 -24.45
C SER A 92 18.91 -22.96 -24.69
N CYS A 93 19.64 -23.12 -25.79
CA CYS A 93 20.40 -24.34 -26.07
C CYS A 93 21.53 -24.56 -25.05
N ALA A 94 22.24 -23.51 -24.65
CA ALA A 94 23.27 -23.57 -23.62
C ALA A 94 22.68 -23.94 -22.25
N MET A 95 21.54 -23.36 -21.86
CA MET A 95 20.83 -23.73 -20.63
C MET A 95 20.36 -25.19 -20.66
N LEU A 96 19.87 -25.67 -21.80
CA LEU A 96 19.50 -27.07 -21.98
C LEU A 96 20.72 -28.00 -21.87
N ALA A 97 21.87 -27.61 -22.44
CA ALA A 97 23.12 -28.35 -22.31
C ALA A 97 23.62 -28.38 -20.85
N ILE A 98 23.55 -27.25 -20.12
CA ILE A 98 23.88 -27.17 -18.69
C ILE A 98 23.00 -28.12 -17.87
N LEU A 99 21.71 -28.17 -18.17
CA LEU A 99 20.75 -29.05 -17.49
C LEU A 99 21.00 -30.53 -17.79
N LEU A 100 21.28 -30.89 -19.04
CA LEU A 100 21.58 -32.28 -19.43
C LEU A 100 22.93 -32.77 -18.91
N LEU A 101 23.93 -31.89 -18.85
CA LEU A 101 25.29 -32.21 -18.39
C LEU A 101 25.45 -32.06 -16.87
N ASN A 102 24.41 -31.57 -16.17
CA ASN A 102 24.39 -31.33 -14.73
C ASN A 102 25.63 -30.56 -14.26
N VAL A 103 25.87 -29.40 -14.90
CA VAL A 103 27.02 -28.55 -14.58
C VAL A 103 26.74 -27.79 -13.30
N SER A 104 27.48 -28.08 -12.24
CA SER A 104 27.46 -27.27 -11.02
C SER A 104 28.68 -26.36 -10.98
N VAL A 105 28.41 -25.07 -10.72
CA VAL A 105 29.42 -24.03 -10.56
C VAL A 105 29.43 -23.64 -9.09
N LEU A 106 30.54 -23.90 -8.41
CA LEU A 106 30.75 -23.54 -7.02
C LEU A 106 31.86 -22.49 -6.98
N ASN A 107 31.57 -21.34 -6.38
CA ASN A 107 32.54 -20.28 -6.16
C ASN A 107 32.89 -20.27 -4.67
N ASP A 108 34.06 -20.83 -4.33
CA ASP A 108 34.59 -20.88 -2.97
C ASP A 108 35.81 -19.95 -2.85
N GLU A 109 36.21 -19.62 -1.63
CA GLU A 109 37.31 -18.68 -1.34
C GLU A 109 38.67 -19.12 -1.91
N GLN A 110 38.78 -20.38 -2.37
CA GLN A 110 39.98 -20.97 -2.99
C GLN A 110 39.95 -21.00 -4.53
N GLY A 111 38.91 -20.46 -5.18
CA GLY A 111 38.83 -20.29 -6.64
C GLY A 111 37.62 -20.93 -7.30
N PHE A 112 37.51 -20.72 -8.62
CA PHE A 112 36.35 -21.11 -9.42
C PHE A 112 36.43 -22.59 -9.85
N SER A 113 35.46 -23.41 -9.44
CA SER A 113 35.37 -24.81 -9.84
C SER A 113 34.12 -25.08 -10.68
N ILE A 114 34.31 -25.61 -11.88
CA ILE A 114 33.24 -26.07 -12.78
C ILE A 114 33.27 -27.60 -12.78
N SER A 115 32.29 -28.25 -12.16
CA SER A 115 32.16 -29.70 -12.23
C SER A 115 31.10 -30.07 -13.27
N ILE A 116 31.54 -30.74 -14.34
CA ILE A 116 30.70 -31.22 -15.45
C ILE A 116 30.67 -32.75 -15.38
N GLY A 117 29.50 -33.36 -15.19
CA GLY A 117 29.37 -34.81 -15.27
C GLY A 117 30.09 -35.63 -14.18
N GLY A 118 30.31 -35.07 -12.98
CA GLY A 118 30.82 -35.79 -11.81
C GLY A 118 29.78 -36.78 -11.24
N ARG A 119 29.63 -37.92 -11.91
CA ARG A 119 28.60 -38.93 -11.62
C ARG A 119 29.03 -39.85 -10.46
N SER A 120 28.10 -40.02 -9.52
CA SER A 120 28.00 -41.06 -8.48
C SER A 120 28.71 -40.81 -7.15
N GLU A 121 30.03 -40.70 -7.06
CA GLU A 121 30.71 -40.69 -5.73
C GLU A 121 30.50 -39.39 -4.94
N ALA A 122 30.62 -38.23 -5.59
CA ALA A 122 30.37 -36.94 -4.95
C ALA A 122 28.89 -36.77 -4.54
N LYS A 123 27.96 -37.33 -5.33
CA LYS A 123 26.53 -37.31 -5.03
C LYS A 123 26.17 -38.28 -3.90
N ALA A 124 26.75 -39.48 -3.89
CA ALA A 124 26.59 -40.45 -2.81
C ALA A 124 27.18 -39.94 -1.48
N GLY A 125 28.32 -39.25 -1.53
CA GLY A 125 28.90 -38.56 -0.37
C GLY A 125 28.04 -37.41 0.14
N LEU A 126 27.47 -36.61 -0.77
CA LEU A 126 26.54 -35.53 -0.44
C LEU A 126 25.24 -36.07 0.17
N ASP A 127 24.64 -37.11 -0.41
CA ASP A 127 23.41 -37.73 0.10
C ASP A 127 23.64 -38.42 1.47
N ALA A 128 24.82 -39.01 1.69
CA ALA A 128 25.23 -39.53 2.99
C ALA A 128 25.40 -38.41 4.04
N ALA A 129 26.00 -37.28 3.67
CA ALA A 129 26.14 -36.12 4.54
C ALA A 129 24.77 -35.47 4.87
N ILE A 130 23.88 -35.36 3.89
CA ILE A 130 22.53 -34.80 4.08
C ILE A 130 21.69 -35.71 4.99
N SER A 131 21.75 -37.03 4.78
CA SER A 131 21.01 -37.98 5.63
C SER A 131 21.57 -38.02 7.06
N ALA A 132 22.89 -37.94 7.25
CA ALA A 132 23.50 -37.81 8.57
C ALA A 132 23.04 -36.52 9.28
N LEU A 133 23.06 -35.39 8.59
CA LEU A 133 22.60 -34.11 9.12
C LEU A 133 21.10 -34.15 9.46
N GLN A 134 20.28 -34.76 8.60
CA GLN A 134 18.87 -34.95 8.85
C GLN A 134 18.60 -35.85 10.07
N THR A 135 19.41 -36.90 10.28
CA THR A 135 19.30 -37.74 11.48
C THR A 135 19.69 -36.99 12.74
N GLN A 136 20.74 -36.16 12.69
CA GLN A 136 21.15 -35.33 13.81
C GLN A 136 20.07 -34.30 14.16
N GLN A 137 19.54 -33.59 13.17
CA GLN A 137 18.45 -32.63 13.37
C GLN A 137 17.20 -33.28 13.98
N ARG A 138 16.86 -34.50 13.56
CA ARG A 138 15.72 -35.24 14.14
C ARG A 138 15.97 -35.61 15.60
N ALA A 139 17.19 -36.02 15.95
CA ALA A 139 17.55 -36.32 17.33
C ALA A 139 17.47 -35.07 18.22
N GLU A 140 18.02 -33.94 17.76
CA GLU A 140 17.95 -32.66 18.46
C GLU A 140 16.50 -32.17 18.64
N LEU A 141 15.68 -32.26 17.58
CA LEU A 141 14.26 -31.92 17.67
C LEU A 141 13.51 -32.82 18.64
N GLN A 142 13.80 -34.13 18.64
CA GLN A 142 13.15 -35.07 19.55
C GLN A 142 13.53 -34.80 21.01
N GLU A 143 14.78 -34.41 21.27
CA GLU A 143 15.21 -33.97 22.62
C GLU A 143 14.52 -32.67 23.05
N LEU A 144 14.32 -31.72 22.12
CA LEU A 144 13.59 -30.49 22.42
C LEU A 144 12.11 -30.78 22.74
N VAL A 145 11.48 -31.69 21.99
CA VAL A 145 10.08 -32.08 22.22
C VAL A 145 9.91 -32.72 23.59
N THR A 146 10.74 -33.70 23.93
CA THR A 146 10.63 -34.36 25.25
C THR A 146 10.86 -33.36 26.39
N ARG A 147 11.82 -32.45 26.25
CA ARG A 147 12.06 -31.39 27.25
C ARG A 147 10.88 -30.44 27.40
N VAL A 148 10.17 -30.12 26.32
CA VAL A 148 8.97 -29.27 26.36
C VAL A 148 7.80 -30.00 27.00
N GLU A 149 7.57 -31.26 26.63
CA GLU A 149 6.54 -32.12 27.22
C GLU A 149 6.72 -32.26 28.73
N ASP A 150 7.93 -32.59 29.19
CA ASP A 150 8.26 -32.68 30.63
C ASP A 150 7.97 -31.37 31.38
N ARG A 151 8.22 -30.22 30.74
CA ARG A 151 7.96 -28.90 31.33
C ARG A 151 6.46 -28.57 31.36
N LEU A 152 5.70 -28.98 30.35
CA LEU A 152 4.25 -28.81 30.33
C LEU A 152 3.58 -29.69 31.39
N ASP A 153 4.01 -30.94 31.52
CA ASP A 153 3.48 -31.87 32.51
C ASP A 153 3.76 -31.39 33.94
N SER A 154 5.01 -31.04 34.23
CA SER A 154 5.39 -30.53 35.55
C SER A 154 4.69 -29.22 35.92
N ASN A 155 4.52 -28.30 34.96
CA ASN A 155 3.79 -27.05 35.18
C ASN A 155 2.28 -27.27 35.34
N SER A 156 1.70 -28.22 34.60
CA SER A 156 0.28 -28.55 34.75
C SER A 156 -0.02 -29.12 36.14
N VAL A 157 0.85 -30.01 36.65
CA VAL A 157 0.72 -30.60 37.98
C VAL A 157 0.90 -29.56 39.08
N SER A 158 1.86 -28.62 38.93
CA SER A 158 2.05 -27.56 39.92
C SER A 158 0.86 -26.60 39.97
N LEU A 159 0.30 -26.24 38.81
CA LEU A 159 -0.92 -25.42 38.71
C LEU A 159 -2.12 -26.14 39.33
N LEU A 160 -2.32 -27.43 39.03
CA LEU A 160 -3.42 -28.20 39.63
C LEU A 160 -3.30 -28.26 41.15
N ARG A 161 -2.10 -28.46 41.70
CA ARG A 161 -1.86 -28.42 43.15
C ARG A 161 -2.15 -27.05 43.74
N ALA A 162 -1.68 -25.97 43.11
CA ALA A 162 -1.92 -24.62 43.57
C ALA A 162 -3.41 -24.26 43.54
N VAL A 163 -4.13 -24.65 42.48
CA VAL A 163 -5.59 -24.45 42.37
C VAL A 163 -6.34 -25.27 43.42
N MET A 164 -5.94 -26.52 43.65
CA MET A 164 -6.56 -27.35 44.69
C MET A 164 -6.35 -26.76 46.09
N GLU A 165 -5.14 -26.30 46.41
CA GLU A 165 -4.82 -25.67 47.69
C GLU A 165 -5.58 -24.36 47.88
N GLN A 166 -5.61 -23.50 46.85
CA GLN A 166 -6.40 -22.27 46.86
C GLN A 166 -7.90 -22.55 47.03
N THR A 167 -8.41 -23.58 46.36
CA THR A 167 -9.83 -23.99 46.48
C THR A 167 -10.11 -24.46 47.90
N GLN A 168 -9.24 -25.28 48.50
CA GLN A 168 -9.41 -25.74 49.88
C GLN A 168 -9.42 -24.56 50.87
N GLN A 169 -8.50 -23.61 50.74
CA GLN A 169 -8.46 -22.41 51.58
C GLN A 169 -9.72 -21.56 51.42
N THR A 170 -10.10 -21.26 50.18
CA THR A 170 -11.31 -20.48 49.89
C THR A 170 -12.57 -21.17 50.42
N THR A 171 -12.66 -22.51 50.31
CA THR A 171 -13.79 -23.25 50.87
C THR A 171 -13.83 -23.18 52.39
N ALA A 172 -12.68 -23.27 53.06
CA ALA A 172 -12.60 -23.16 54.52
C ALA A 172 -13.05 -21.77 55.00
N GLU A 173 -12.56 -20.70 54.36
CA GLU A 173 -12.97 -19.31 54.64
C GLU A 173 -14.48 -19.11 54.43
N ASN A 174 -15.02 -19.61 53.30
CA ASN A 174 -16.44 -19.54 53.02
C ASN A 174 -17.28 -20.32 54.06
N PHE A 175 -16.81 -21.49 54.49
CA PHE A 175 -17.51 -22.26 55.54
C PHE A 175 -17.49 -21.52 56.87
N GLU A 176 -16.38 -20.89 57.25
CA GLU A 176 -16.31 -20.07 58.46
C GLU A 176 -17.28 -18.89 58.40
N GLN A 177 -17.38 -18.21 57.26
CA GLN A 177 -18.34 -17.14 57.05
C GLN A 177 -19.79 -17.63 57.13
N LEU A 178 -20.10 -18.78 56.53
CA LEU A 178 -21.42 -19.40 56.60
C LEU A 178 -21.78 -19.79 58.04
N TYR A 179 -20.83 -20.37 58.79
CA TYR A 179 -21.02 -20.71 60.20
C TYR A 179 -21.34 -19.46 61.04
N ALA A 180 -20.58 -18.37 60.85
CA ALA A 180 -20.83 -17.12 61.54
C ALA A 180 -22.22 -16.55 61.22
N TYR A 181 -22.63 -16.59 59.95
CA TYR A 181 -23.96 -16.17 59.53
C TYR A 181 -25.07 -17.02 60.17
N PHE A 182 -24.94 -18.34 60.18
CA PHE A 182 -25.92 -19.23 60.81
C PHE A 182 -26.03 -19.01 62.31
N GLU A 183 -24.90 -18.81 63.00
CA GLU A 183 -24.93 -18.53 64.44
C GLU A 183 -25.59 -17.19 64.74
N GLN A 184 -25.32 -16.16 63.92
CA GLN A 184 -26.02 -14.87 64.03
C GLN A 184 -27.53 -15.03 63.81
N GLN A 185 -27.93 -15.77 62.78
CA GLN A 185 -29.35 -16.02 62.49
C GLN A 185 -30.02 -16.76 63.65
N ARG A 186 -29.35 -17.76 64.22
CA ARG A 186 -29.84 -18.51 65.38
C ARG A 186 -30.03 -17.63 66.60
N LEU A 187 -29.11 -16.72 66.88
CA LEU A 187 -29.23 -15.79 68.01
C LEU A 187 -30.41 -14.82 67.83
N LEU A 188 -30.62 -14.33 66.61
CA LEU A 188 -31.79 -13.50 66.27
C LEU A 188 -33.10 -14.27 66.44
N ASP A 189 -33.15 -15.52 65.98
CA ASP A 189 -34.32 -16.40 66.12
C ASP A 189 -34.63 -16.70 67.59
N LEU A 190 -33.61 -16.97 68.42
CA LEU A 190 -33.77 -17.14 69.87
C LEU A 190 -34.27 -15.86 70.55
N GLN A 191 -33.86 -14.69 70.07
CA GLN A 191 -34.35 -13.42 70.59
C GLN A 191 -35.81 -13.18 70.20
N ASP A 192 -36.18 -13.46 68.95
CA ASP A 192 -37.56 -13.34 68.45
C ASP A 192 -38.50 -14.29 69.20
N MET A 193 -38.10 -15.55 69.40
CA MET A 193 -38.84 -16.51 70.21
C MET A 193 -39.05 -16.02 71.65
N ARG A 194 -38.03 -15.42 72.28
CA ARG A 194 -38.17 -14.87 73.64
C ARG A 194 -39.20 -13.75 73.67
N VAL A 195 -39.14 -12.81 72.74
CA VAL A 195 -40.10 -11.70 72.63
C VAL A 195 -41.51 -12.23 72.39
N GLY A 196 -41.66 -13.21 71.50
CA GLY A 196 -42.95 -13.86 71.24
C GLY A 196 -43.54 -14.57 72.46
N TYR A 197 -42.71 -15.25 73.26
CA TYR A 197 -43.16 -15.85 74.53
C TYR A 197 -43.57 -14.80 75.56
N GLU A 198 -42.85 -13.69 75.66
CA GLU A 198 -43.22 -12.57 76.55
C GLU A 198 -44.57 -11.95 76.13
N GLU A 199 -44.81 -11.79 74.83
CA GLU A 199 -46.08 -11.28 74.30
C GLU A 199 -47.25 -12.22 74.56
N LEU A 200 -47.07 -13.53 74.35
CA LEU A 200 -48.07 -14.56 74.67
C LEU A 200 -48.45 -14.53 76.16
N VAL A 201 -47.45 -14.47 77.05
CA VAL A 201 -47.68 -14.41 78.50
C VAL A 201 -48.46 -13.13 78.88
N ASN A 202 -48.09 -11.97 78.32
CA ASN A 202 -48.80 -10.72 78.57
C ASN A 202 -50.26 -10.76 78.07
N SER A 203 -50.49 -11.34 76.88
CA SER A 203 -51.82 -11.55 76.33
C SER A 203 -52.68 -12.46 77.22
N ASP A 204 -52.10 -13.55 77.74
CA ASP A 204 -52.78 -14.45 78.66
C ASP A 204 -53.15 -13.73 79.98
N TYR A 205 -52.26 -12.89 80.52
CA TYR A 205 -52.57 -12.08 81.70
C TYR A 205 -53.71 -11.09 81.47
N GLU A 206 -53.72 -10.36 80.34
CA GLU A 206 -54.81 -9.44 79.98
C GLU A 206 -56.13 -10.20 79.74
N THR A 207 -56.06 -11.39 79.13
CA THR A 207 -57.23 -12.24 78.91
C THR A 207 -57.82 -12.74 80.23
N ILE A 208 -57.00 -13.23 81.16
CA ILE A 208 -57.46 -13.64 82.49
C ILE A 208 -58.06 -12.46 83.25
N ARG A 209 -57.42 -11.29 83.19
CA ARG A 209 -57.91 -10.07 83.83
C ARG A 209 -59.26 -9.63 83.27
N SER A 210 -59.43 -9.64 81.95
CA SER A 210 -60.70 -9.29 81.30
C SER A 210 -61.80 -10.30 81.64
N LEU A 211 -61.50 -11.61 81.69
CA LEU A 211 -62.44 -12.63 82.14
C LEU A 211 -62.87 -12.43 83.60
N GLN A 212 -61.96 -12.06 84.51
CA GLN A 212 -62.30 -11.73 85.90
C GLN A 212 -63.20 -10.49 86.00
N GLN A 213 -62.95 -9.46 85.18
CA GLN A 213 -63.81 -8.27 85.11
C GLN A 213 -65.22 -8.62 84.62
N LEU A 214 -65.32 -9.46 83.57
CA LEU A 214 -66.61 -9.95 83.07
C LEU A 214 -67.36 -10.77 84.12
N ALA A 215 -66.68 -11.69 84.83
CA ALA A 215 -67.29 -12.48 85.89
C ALA A 215 -67.82 -11.59 87.04
N THR A 216 -67.06 -10.56 87.42
CA THR A 216 -67.47 -9.58 88.43
C THR A 216 -68.72 -8.81 87.97
N PHE A 217 -68.75 -8.34 86.71
CA PHE A 217 -69.90 -7.65 86.14
C PHE A 217 -71.17 -8.51 86.12
N VAL A 218 -71.08 -9.77 85.65
CA VAL A 218 -72.22 -10.70 85.63
C VAL A 218 -72.73 -11.01 87.03
N SER A 219 -71.84 -11.20 88.00
CA SER A 219 -72.24 -11.44 89.40
C SER A 219 -72.95 -10.24 90.04
N TYR A 220 -72.59 -9.02 89.66
CA TYR A 220 -73.26 -7.80 90.11
C TYR A 220 -74.68 -7.71 89.52
N GLU A 221 -74.87 -7.94 88.22
CA GLU A 221 -76.21 -7.94 87.61
C GLU A 221 -77.12 -9.08 88.12
N GLY A 222 -76.54 -10.25 88.45
CA GLY A 222 -77.29 -11.38 89.02
C GLY A 222 -77.83 -11.14 90.43
N ASN A 223 -77.26 -10.20 91.18
CA ASN A 223 -77.65 -9.88 92.56
C ASN A 223 -78.68 -8.72 92.65
N VAL A 224 -79.08 -8.15 91.51
CA VAL A 224 -80.03 -7.01 91.40
C VAL A 224 -81.42 -7.47 90.91
N ARG A 225 -81.77 -8.75 91.09
CA ARG A 225 -83.11 -9.28 90.82
C ARG A 225 -83.74 -9.92 92.05
#